data_AF-X1L9J4-F1
#
_entry.id   AF-X1L9J4-F1
#
_cell.length_a   1.000
_cell.length_b   1.000
_cell.length_c   1.000
_cell.angle_alpha   90.00
_cell.angle_beta   90.00
_cell.angle_gamma   90.00
#
_symmetry.space_group_name_H-M   'P 1'
#
loop_
_entity.id
_entity.type
_entity.pdbx_description
1 polymer ?
#
loop_
_entity_poly.entity_id
_entity_poly.type
_entity_poly.pdbx_seq_one_letter_code
_entity_poly.pdbx_strand_id
1 'polypeptide(L)' 'MPILIRGEKYYLVKDLEKILPLTKNTIRMYIRKGRIRGKKLGKLFYVSNTDLRGFLDRRGEYEDEKQSLKGAIR' A
#
# COMPACT_ATOMS: atom_id res chain seq x y z
N MET A 1 -7.39 -13.83 -3.41
CA MET A 1 -8.20 -14.25 -2.26
C MET A 1 -7.45 -13.87 -1.01
N PRO A 2 -8.07 -13.08 -0.12
CA PRO A 2 -7.45 -12.70 1.15
C PRO A 2 -7.26 -13.93 2.04
N ILE A 3 -6.22 -13.89 2.87
CA ILE A 3 -5.86 -14.93 3.82
C ILE A 3 -6.38 -14.49 5.20
N LEU A 4 -7.04 -15.38 5.94
CA LEU A 4 -7.46 -15.13 7.31
C LEU A 4 -6.41 -15.67 8.28
N ILE A 5 -5.89 -14.82 9.17
CA ILE A 5 -4.93 -15.21 10.21
C ILE A 5 -5.42 -14.60 11.53
N ARG A 6 -5.76 -15.46 12.50
CA ARG A 6 -6.28 -15.05 13.83
C ARG A 6 -7.46 -14.06 13.75
N GLY A 7 -8.38 -14.29 12.80
CA GLY A 7 -9.57 -13.44 12.60
C GLY A 7 -9.33 -12.17 11.79
N GLU A 8 -8.08 -11.78 11.51
CA GLU A 8 -7.75 -10.63 10.68
C GLU A 8 -7.53 -11.04 9.22
N LYS A 9 -8.03 -10.24 8.29
CA LYS A 9 -7.81 -10.43 6.85
C LYS A 9 -6.47 -9.84 6.42
N TYR A 10 -5.72 -10.61 5.66
CA TYR A 10 -4.47 -10.20 5.03
C TYR A 10 -4.57 -10.30 3.51
N TYR A 11 -4.00 -9.31 2.84
CA TYR A 11 -3.95 -9.20 1.39
C TYR A 11 -2.52 -9.37 0.92
N LEU A 12 -2.33 -10.22 -0.09
CA LEU A 12 -1.07 -10.27 -0.83
C LEU A 12 -1.07 -9.19 -1.91
N VAL A 13 0.10 -8.91 -2.48
CA VAL A 13 0.24 -7.95 -3.59
C VAL A 13 -0.73 -8.26 -4.75
N LYS A 14 -0.92 -9.55 -5.08
CA LYS A 14 -1.86 -9.99 -6.14
C LYS A 14 -3.33 -9.71 -5.82
N ASP A 15 -3.67 -9.61 -4.54
CA ASP A 15 -5.02 -9.28 -4.09
C ASP A 15 -5.20 -7.76 -4.13
N LEU A 16 -4.20 -7.02 -3.67
CA LEU A 16 -4.17 -5.56 -3.73
C LEU A 16 -4.26 -5.04 -5.18
N GLU A 17 -3.62 -5.71 -6.15
CA GLU A 17 -3.72 -5.36 -7.58
C GLU A 17 -5.14 -5.48 -8.14
N LYS A 18 -6.01 -6.28 -7.52
CA LYS A 18 -7.42 -6.41 -7.90
C LYS A 18 -8.32 -5.39 -7.21
N ILE A 19 -7.89 -4.87 -6.07
CA ILE A 19 -8.67 -3.97 -5.21
C ILE A 19 -8.32 -2.51 -5.52
N LEU A 20 -7.04 -2.24 -5.79
CA LEU A 20 -6.50 -0.92 -6.03
C LEU A 20 -6.27 -0.73 -7.53
N PRO A 21 -6.47 0.49 -8.07
CA PRO A 21 -6.12 0.83 -9.45
C PRO A 21 -4.60 1.01 -9.61
N LEU A 22 -3.80 0.05 -9.12
CA LEU A 22 -2.33 0.10 -9.08
C LEU A 22 -1.73 -1.21 -9.57
N THR A 23 -0.61 -1.10 -10.29
CA THR A 23 0.13 -2.28 -10.75
C THR A 23 0.85 -2.98 -9.60
N LYS A 24 1.09 -4.29 -9.74
CA LYS A 24 1.91 -5.09 -8.81
C LYS A 24 3.26 -4.46 -8.43
N ASN A 25 3.89 -3.77 -9.37
CA ASN A 25 5.19 -3.10 -9.16
C ASN A 25 5.03 -1.85 -8.28
N THR A 26 4.01 -1.03 -8.56
CA THR A 26 3.70 0.17 -7.75
C THR A 26 3.34 -0.21 -6.32
N ILE A 27 2.51 -1.25 -6.14
CA ILE A 27 2.13 -1.74 -4.81
C ILE A 27 3.37 -2.20 -4.05
N ARG A 28 4.26 -2.99 -4.67
CA ARG A 28 5.52 -3.39 -4.03
C ARG A 28 6.40 -2.20 -3.69
N MET A 29 6.52 -1.22 -4.57
CA MET A 29 7.27 0.01 -4.30
C MET A 29 6.68 0.75 -3.10
N TYR A 30 5.35 0.90 -3.01
CA TYR A 30 4.69 1.56 -1.90
C TYR A 30 4.92 0.82 -0.58
N ILE A 31 4.85 -0.51 -0.58
CA ILE A 31 5.15 -1.29 0.61
C ILE A 31 6.62 -1.11 1.04
N ARG A 32 7.57 -1.13 0.09
CA ARG A 32 9.00 -0.92 0.38
C ARG A 32 9.32 0.48 0.87
N LYS A 33 8.61 1.50 0.38
CA LYS A 33 8.74 2.90 0.81
C LYS A 33 7.98 3.21 2.10
N GLY A 34 7.29 2.23 2.71
CA GLY A 34 6.50 2.44 3.93
C GLY A 34 5.17 3.17 3.71
N ARG A 35 4.82 3.50 2.46
CA ARG A 35 3.57 4.14 2.06
C ARG A 35 2.35 3.27 2.38
N ILE A 36 2.45 1.98 2.06
CA ILE A 36 1.50 0.95 2.50
C ILE A 36 2.22 0.13 3.56
N ARG A 37 1.71 0.10 4.79
CA ARG A 37 2.29 -0.76 5.81
C ARG A 37 2.01 -2.23 5.46
N GLY A 38 3.06 -3.03 5.43
CA GLY A 38 2.96 -4.45 5.12
C GLY A 38 4.14 -5.22 5.70
N LYS A 39 3.92 -6.50 6.01
CA LYS A 39 4.92 -7.39 6.59
C LYS A 39 5.46 -8.33 5.51
N LYS A 40 6.77 -8.38 5.34
CA LYS A 40 7.42 -9.32 4.43
C LYS A 40 7.61 -10.66 5.14
N LEU A 41 7.13 -11.74 4.54
CA LEU A 41 7.37 -13.11 4.99
C LEU A 41 7.83 -13.92 3.78
N GLY A 42 9.10 -14.35 3.79
CA GLY A 42 9.74 -14.95 2.63
C GLY A 42 9.74 -14.01 1.41
N LYS A 43 9.14 -14.47 0.31
CA LYS A 43 9.02 -13.70 -0.95
C LYS A 43 7.74 -12.85 -1.03
N LEU A 44 6.85 -12.98 -0.05
CA LEU A 44 5.52 -12.37 -0.08
C LEU A 44 5.42 -11.17 0.85
N PHE A 45 4.56 -10.23 0.49
CA PHE A 45 4.15 -9.13 1.35
C PHE A 45 2.70 -9.33 1.75
N TYR A 46 2.45 -9.17 3.05
CA TYR A 46 1.14 -9.29 3.68
C TYR A 46 0.73 -7.92 4.19
N VAL A 47 -0.41 -7.43 3.75
CA VAL A 47 -1.00 -6.17 4.21
C VAL A 47 -2.27 -6.49 4.96
N SER A 48 -2.37 -6.08 6.22
CA SER A 48 -3.59 -6.28 7.01
C SER A 48 -4.73 -5.43 6.47
N ASN A 49 -5.98 -5.81 6.73
CA ASN A 49 -7.13 -4.99 6.37
C ASN A 49 -7.09 -3.63 7.07
N THR A 50 -6.63 -3.61 8.33
CA THR A 50 -6.42 -2.38 9.09
C THR A 50 -5.41 -1.45 8.43
N ASP A 51 -4.26 -1.97 7.97
CA ASP A 51 -3.25 -1.16 7.28
C ASP A 51 -3.69 -0.69 5.89
N LEU A 52 -4.46 -1.52 5.16
CA LEU A 52 -5.03 -1.13 3.88
C LEU A 52 -6.01 0.03 4.04
N ARG A 53 -6.91 -0.04 5.03
CA ARG A 53 -7.82 1.07 5.37
C ARG A 53 -7.04 2.32 5.73
N GLY A 54 -6.03 2.21 6.60
CA GLY A 54 -5.17 3.34 6.96
C GLY A 54 -4.40 3.93 5.78
N PHE A 55 -4.13 3.17 4.71
CA PHE A 55 -3.57 3.72 3.47
C PHE A 55 -4.62 4.49 2.64
N LEU A 56 -5.86 4.00 2.58
CA LEU A 56 -6.96 4.64 1.84
C LEU A 56 -7.50 5.89 2.54
N ASP A 57 -7.50 5.88 3.88
CA ASP A 57 -8.01 6.97 4.71
C ASP A 57 -7.05 8.15 4.79
N ARG A 58 -5.76 7.95 4.46
CA ARG A 58 -4.80 9.04 4.24
C ARG A 58 -5.13 9.79 2.95
N ARG A 59 -6.17 10.63 3.00
CA ARG A 59 -6.37 11.73 2.04
C ARG A 59 -5.22 12.73 2.22
N GLY A 60 -4.50 13.08 1.14
CA GLY A 60 -3.71 14.31 1.09
C GLY A 60 -2.22 14.15 0.78
N GLU A 61 -1.47 13.35 1.54
CA GLU A 61 0.01 13.46 1.57
C GLU A 61 0.70 13.22 0.21
N TYR A 62 0.07 12.47 -0.72
CA TYR A 62 0.65 12.19 -2.03
C TYR A 62 0.37 13.27 -3.09
N GLU A 63 -0.71 14.04 -2.95
CA GLU A 63 -0.90 15.24 -3.76
C GLU A 63 0.02 16.35 -3.24
N ASP A 64 0.16 16.47 -1.91
CA ASP A 64 1.02 17.44 -1.26
C ASP A 64 2.52 17.23 -1.58
N GLU A 65 3.01 15.97 -1.62
CA GLU A 65 4.39 15.65 -2.01
C GLU A 65 4.65 15.97 -3.49
N LYS A 66 3.68 15.72 -4.38
CA LYS A 66 3.77 16.10 -5.80
C LYS A 66 3.71 17.61 -6.01
N GLN A 67 2.92 18.34 -5.23
CA GLN A 67 2.86 19.80 -5.27
C GLN A 67 4.15 20.43 -4.73
N SER A 68 4.71 19.88 -3.65
CA SER A 68 5.97 20.33 -3.05
C SER A 68 7.16 20.13 -4.00
N LEU A 69 7.22 18.98 -4.69
CA LEU A 69 8.26 18.73 -5.70
C LEU A 69 8.14 19.63 -6.94
N LYS A 70 6.92 20.01 -7.34
CA LYS A 70 6.69 20.97 -8.43
C LYS A 70 7.06 22.40 -8.04
N GLY A 71 6.93 22.77 -6.78
CA GLY A 71 7.32 24.09 -6.25
C GLY A 71 8.84 24.26 -6.11
N ALA A 72 9.59 23.20 -5.83
CA ALA A 72 11.04 23.23 -5.63
C ALA A 72 11.86 23.33 -6.93
N ILE A 73 11.24 23.13 -8.10
CA ILE A 73 11.88 23.21 -9.42
C ILE A 73 11.63 24.60 -10.06
N ARG A 74 10.98 25.52 -9.36
CA ARG A 74 10.69 26.88 -9.82
C ARG A 74 11.66 27.90 -9.26
#